data_AF-A0A3R9MLJ0-F1
#
_entry.id   AF-A0A3R9MLJ0-F1
#
_cell.length_a   1.000
_cell.length_b   1.000
_cell.length_c   1.000
_cell.angle_alpha   90.00
_cell.angle_beta   90.00
_cell.angle_gamma   90.00
#
_symmetry.space_group_name_H-M   'P 1'
#
loop_
_entity.id
_entity.type
_entity.pdbx_description
1 polymer ?
#
loop_
_entity_poly.entity_id
_entity_poly.type
_entity_poly.pdbx_seq_one_letter_code
_entity_poly.pdbx_strand_id
1 'polypeptide(L)'
;MDTDLQLSLANNAKEWLALSLSISSAEKVAFTKVHDGFFTTYGATFMAHVYRLTFEHALQSMPEQERSRLLITFREEMDKAIDEHYLSGGK
;
A
#
# COMPACT_ATOMS: atom_id res chain seq x y z
N MET A 1 24.91 -33.89 2.95
CA MET A 1 23.77 -33.34 2.20
C MET A 1 23.99 -31.84 2.12
N ASP A 2 24.58 -31.45 1.00
CA ASP A 2 24.62 -30.17 0.30
C ASP A 2 24.38 -28.84 1.06
N THR A 3 25.39 -28.44 1.84
CA THR A 3 25.50 -27.10 2.43
C THR A 3 25.53 -26.01 1.35
N ASP A 4 26.08 -26.31 0.17
CA ASP A 4 26.12 -25.39 -0.98
C ASP A 4 24.73 -25.19 -1.58
N LEU A 5 23.90 -26.23 -1.68
CA LEU A 5 22.50 -26.08 -2.12
C LEU A 5 21.69 -25.17 -1.18
N GLN A 6 21.87 -25.32 0.14
CA GLN A 6 21.16 -24.48 1.12
C GLN A 6 21.59 -23.01 1.02
N LEU A 7 22.88 -22.77 0.80
CA LEU A 7 23.43 -21.43 0.59
C LEU A 7 22.92 -20.80 -0.72
N SER A 8 22.86 -21.59 -1.79
CA SER A 8 22.30 -21.17 -3.08
C SER A 8 20.82 -20.83 -2.99
N LEU A 9 20.02 -21.62 -2.25
CA LEU A 9 18.59 -21.36 -2.05
C LEU A 9 18.36 -20.10 -1.21
N ALA A 10 19.13 -19.90 -0.15
CA ALA A 10 19.03 -18.72 0.70
C ALA A 10 19.42 -17.43 -0.04
N ASN A 11 20.45 -17.48 -0.90
CA ASN A 11 20.84 -16.36 -1.74
C ASN A 11 19.77 -16.05 -2.80
N ASN A 12 19.24 -17.07 -3.47
CA ASN A 12 18.17 -16.89 -4.44
C ASN A 12 16.90 -16.29 -3.80
N ALA A 13 16.51 -16.74 -2.60
CA ALA A 13 15.39 -16.16 -1.86
C ALA A 13 15.61 -14.68 -1.48
N LYS A 14 16.85 -14.30 -1.12
CA LYS A 14 17.21 -12.89 -0.86
C LYS A 14 17.13 -12.04 -2.11
N GLU A 15 17.58 -12.55 -3.25
CA GLU A 15 17.51 -11.86 -4.54
C GLU A 15 16.05 -11.67 -4.98
N TRP A 16 15.20 -12.69 -4.83
CA TRP A 16 13.77 -12.57 -5.09
C TRP A 16 13.07 -11.56 -4.17
N LEU A 17 13.42 -11.54 -2.88
CA LEU A 17 12.88 -10.56 -1.93
C LEU A 17 13.34 -9.14 -2.26
N ALA A 18 14.62 -8.96 -2.60
CA ALA A 18 15.16 -7.67 -3.02
C ALA A 18 14.50 -7.18 -4.32
N LEU A 19 14.23 -8.09 -5.26
CA LEU A 19 13.49 -7.79 -6.48
C LEU A 19 12.04 -7.42 -6.18
N SER A 20 11.33 -8.16 -5.31
CA SER A 20 9.95 -7.83 -4.95
C SER A 20 9.85 -6.49 -4.22
N LEU A 21 10.82 -6.15 -3.37
CA LEU A 21 10.91 -4.85 -2.71
C LEU A 21 11.25 -3.72 -3.68
N SER A 22 12.09 -3.99 -4.68
CA SER A 22 12.41 -3.05 -5.77
C SER A 22 11.19 -2.77 -6.66
N ILE A 23 10.41 -3.82 -6.98
CA ILE A 23 9.13 -3.69 -7.70
C ILE A 23 8.15 -2.84 -6.88
N SER A 24 8.03 -3.10 -5.57
CA SER A 24 7.24 -2.29 -4.65
C SER A 24 7.70 -0.82 -4.58
N SER A 25 9.00 -0.56 -4.71
CA SER A 25 9.55 0.80 -4.75
C SER A 25 9.20 1.54 -6.06
N ALA A 26 9.28 0.86 -7.20
CA ALA A 26 8.89 1.43 -8.49
C ALA A 26 7.38 1.72 -8.56
N GLU A 27 6.56 0.81 -8.03
CA GLU A 27 5.10 0.97 -7.91
C GLU A 27 4.74 2.17 -7.02
N LYS A 28 5.46 2.35 -5.91
CA LYS A 28 5.27 3.52 -5.04
C LYS A 28 5.60 4.83 -5.76
N VAL A 29 6.70 4.89 -6.51
CA VAL A 29 7.08 6.09 -7.28
C VAL A 29 6.05 6.39 -8.36
N ALA A 30 5.57 5.37 -9.07
CA ALA A 30 4.52 5.52 -10.07
C ALA A 30 3.21 6.03 -9.44
N PHE A 31 2.81 5.44 -8.31
CA PHE A 31 1.64 5.88 -7.55
C PHE A 31 1.77 7.35 -7.12
N THR A 32 2.89 7.75 -6.52
CA THR A 32 3.13 9.14 -6.09
C THR A 32 3.00 10.11 -7.26
N LYS A 33 3.61 9.80 -8.41
CA LYS A 33 3.54 10.67 -9.58
C LYS A 33 2.12 10.85 -10.10
N VAL A 34 1.34 9.77 -10.17
CA VAL A 34 -0.07 9.82 -10.59
C VAL A 34 -0.88 10.60 -9.56
N HIS A 35 -0.78 10.21 -8.29
CA HIS A 35 -1.46 10.83 -7.17
C HIS A 35 -1.25 12.34 -7.12
N ASP A 36 0.01 12.78 -7.04
CA ASP A 36 0.34 14.18 -6.76
C ASP A 36 -0.04 15.08 -7.94
N GLY A 37 0.04 14.58 -9.18
CA GLY A 37 -0.41 15.29 -10.36
C GLY A 37 -1.91 15.56 -10.34
N PHE A 38 -2.72 14.54 -10.02
CA PHE A 38 -4.16 14.68 -9.89
C PHE A 38 -4.57 15.48 -8.65
N PHE A 39 -3.91 15.27 -7.51
CA PHE A 39 -4.16 16.01 -6.29
C PHE A 39 -3.89 17.51 -6.48
N THR A 40 -2.78 17.87 -7.11
CA THR A 40 -2.44 19.27 -7.41
C THR A 40 -3.46 19.93 -8.33
N THR A 41 -3.98 19.18 -9.31
CA THR A 41 -4.89 19.72 -10.34
C THR A 41 -6.33 19.83 -9.85
N TYR A 42 -6.81 18.86 -9.07
CA TYR A 42 -8.24 18.71 -8.74
C TYR A 42 -8.57 18.77 -7.24
N GLY A 43 -7.55 18.69 -6.37
CA GLY A 43 -7.70 18.88 -4.93
C GLY A 43 -8.23 17.66 -4.15
N ALA A 44 -8.25 17.81 -2.82
CA ALA A 44 -8.52 16.73 -1.87
C ALA A 44 -9.92 16.11 -2.01
N THR A 45 -10.95 16.92 -2.29
CA THR A 45 -12.33 16.42 -2.46
C THR A 45 -12.46 15.47 -3.64
N PHE A 46 -11.86 15.83 -4.79
CA PHE A 46 -11.82 14.97 -5.96
C PHE A 46 -11.08 13.67 -5.66
N MET A 47 -9.94 13.76 -4.98
CA MET A 47 -9.14 12.59 -4.63
C MET A 47 -9.87 11.64 -3.68
N ALA A 48 -10.58 12.16 -2.68
CA ALA A 48 -11.42 11.35 -1.79
C ALA A 48 -12.49 10.56 -2.57
N HIS A 49 -13.11 11.17 -3.58
CA HIS A 49 -14.06 10.48 -4.46
C HIS A 49 -13.40 9.37 -5.28
N VAL A 50 -12.27 9.66 -5.93
CA VAL A 50 -11.53 8.67 -6.73
C VAL A 50 -11.07 7.48 -5.88
N TYR A 51 -10.58 7.73 -4.67
CA TYR A 51 -10.19 6.66 -3.76
C TYR A 51 -11.36 5.79 -3.37
N ARG A 52 -12.48 6.39 -2.96
CA ARG A 52 -13.70 5.64 -2.65
C ARG A 52 -14.12 4.73 -3.80
N LEU A 53 -14.17 5.26 -5.02
CA LEU A 53 -14.53 4.49 -6.21
C LEU A 53 -13.53 3.35 -6.48
N THR A 54 -12.24 3.62 -6.31
CA THR A 54 -11.18 2.61 -6.49
C THR A 54 -11.34 1.47 -5.50
N PHE A 55 -11.61 1.77 -4.22
CA PHE A 55 -11.90 0.77 -3.20
C PHE A 55 -13.18 -0.02 -3.55
N GLU A 56 -14.27 0.65 -3.92
CA GLU A 56 -15.52 -0.02 -4.29
C GLU A 56 -15.33 -1.03 -5.43
N HIS A 57 -14.57 -0.67 -6.48
CA HIS A 57 -14.25 -1.59 -7.57
C HIS A 57 -13.31 -2.73 -7.13
N ALA A 58 -12.26 -2.41 -6.38
CA ALA A 58 -11.29 -3.40 -5.92
C ALA A 58 -11.95 -4.49 -5.06
N LEU A 59 -12.84 -4.09 -4.13
CA LEU A 59 -13.55 -5.00 -3.23
C LEU A 59 -14.50 -5.97 -3.95
N GLN A 60 -15.00 -5.61 -5.14
CA GLN A 60 -15.89 -6.46 -5.95
C GLN A 60 -15.15 -7.65 -6.55
N SER A 61 -13.87 -7.49 -6.89
CA SER A 61 -13.06 -8.53 -7.52
C SER A 61 -12.14 -9.30 -6.55
N MET A 62 -12.07 -8.87 -5.28
CA MET A 62 -11.15 -9.45 -4.29
C MET A 62 -11.72 -10.72 -3.63
N PRO A 63 -10.87 -11.75 -3.41
CA PRO A 63 -11.19 -12.86 -2.52
C PRO A 63 -11.55 -12.38 -1.11
N GLU A 64 -12.46 -13.08 -0.43
CA GLU A 64 -13.00 -12.66 0.87
C GLU A 64 -11.94 -12.39 1.95
N GLN A 65 -10.88 -13.22 1.99
CA GLN A 65 -9.81 -13.08 2.97
C GLN A 65 -9.00 -11.81 2.73
N GLU A 66 -8.68 -11.49 1.47
CA GLU A 66 -7.95 -10.28 1.09
C GLU A 66 -8.82 -9.04 1.32
N ARG A 67 -10.11 -9.13 0.97
CA ARG A 67 -11.11 -8.09 1.23
C ARG A 67 -11.20 -7.75 2.72
N SER A 68 -11.28 -8.77 3.57
CA SER A 68 -11.37 -8.60 5.02
C SER A 68 -10.10 -7.95 5.60
N ARG A 69 -8.93 -8.39 5.12
CA ARG A 69 -7.65 -7.80 5.51
C ARG A 69 -7.56 -6.33 5.13
N LEU A 70 -7.95 -5.99 3.90
CA LEU A 70 -7.94 -4.61 3.42
C LEU A 70 -8.85 -3.70 4.25
N LEU A 71 -10.05 -4.16 4.61
CA LEU A 71 -10.99 -3.38 5.42
C LEU A 71 -10.50 -3.15 6.85
N ILE A 72 -9.87 -4.16 7.47
CA ILE A 72 -9.28 -4.02 8.81
C ILE A 72 -8.15 -2.99 8.77
N THR A 73 -7.19 -3.16 7.85
CA THR A 73 -6.07 -2.23 7.69
C THR A 73 -6.55 -0.82 7.38
N PHE A 74 -7.54 -0.66 6.51
CA PHE A 74 -8.11 0.66 6.19
C PHE A 74 -8.67 1.34 7.44
N ARG A 75 -9.39 0.59 8.29
CA ARG A 75 -9.91 1.13 9.54
C ARG A 75 -8.81 1.51 10.54
N GLU A 76 -7.81 0.66 10.71
CA GLU A 76 -6.68 0.93 11.60
C GLU A 76 -5.93 2.21 11.20
N GLU A 77 -5.70 2.42 9.90
CA GLU A 77 -5.04 3.64 9.41
C GLU A 77 -5.92 4.89 9.58
N MET A 78 -7.25 4.77 9.43
CA MET A 78 -8.17 5.86 9.73
C MET A 78 -8.18 6.23 11.21
N ASP A 79 -8.22 5.24 12.10
CA ASP A 79 -8.18 5.46 13.55
C ASP A 79 -6.86 6.15 13.95
N LYS A 80 -5.72 5.71 13.41
CA LYS A 80 -4.42 6.37 13.61
C LYS A 80 -4.41 7.81 13.10
N ALA A 81 -4.92 8.06 11.90
CA ALA A 81 -4.94 9.40 11.32
C ALA A 81 -5.82 10.37 12.14
N ILE A 82 -6.93 9.85 12.71
CA ILE A 82 -7.79 10.61 13.63
C ILE A 82 -7.02 10.93 14.91
N ASP A 83 -6.37 9.94 15.52
CA ASP A 83 -5.57 10.13 16.72
C ASP A 83 -4.46 11.17 16.48
N GLU A 84 -3.73 11.06 15.37
CA GLU A 84 -2.71 12.03 14.97
C GLU A 84 -3.27 13.44 14.76
N HIS A 85 -4.45 13.56 14.15
CA HIS A 85 -5.11 14.85 13.96
C HIS A 85 -5.43 15.53 15.30
N TYR A 86 -5.95 14.79 16.27
CA TYR A 86 -6.25 15.32 17.60
C TYR A 86 -5.01 15.55 18.47
N LEU A 87 -3.96 14.74 18.31
CA LEU A 87 -2.68 14.93 19.00
C LEU A 87 -1.88 16.11 18.43
N SER A 88 -1.98 16.38 17.13
CA SER A 88 -1.33 17.51 16.45
C SER A 88 -2.08 18.84 16.60
N GLY A 89 -3.38 18.80 16.86
CA GLY A 89 -4.23 19.98 17.12
C GLY A 89 -4.14 20.57 18.54
N GLY A 90 -3.27 20.02 19.41
CA GLY A 90 -3.08 20.47 20.80
C GLY A 90 -2.05 21.59 21.01
N LYS A 91 -1.85 22.47 20.02
CA LYS A 91 -1.02 23.68 20.14
C LYS A 91 -1.79 24.93 19.76
#